data_AF-A0A962DSC8-F1
#
_entry.id   AF-A0A962DSC8-F1
#
_cell.length_a   1.000
_cell.length_b   1.000
_cell.length_c   1.000
_cell.angle_alpha   90.00
_cell.angle_beta   90.00
_cell.angle_gamma   90.00
#
_symmetry.space_group_name_H-M   'P 1'
#
loop_
_entity.id
_entity.type
_entity.pdbx_description
1 polymer ?
#
loop_
_entity_poly.entity_id
_entity_poly.type
_entity_poly.pdbx_seq_one_letter_code
_entity_poly.pdbx_strand_id
1 'polypeptide(L)'
;MDLDLIHYRELDARLVSLVKDIKMLSTLSWPKRAQEEFLAAWRAGNPYLPEVKYKKFDYSDRRAGLAEIFDQCEPDHPIGQYLQNTVISWQVA
;
A
#
# COMPACT_ATOMS: atom_id res chain seq x y z
N MET A 1 -6.35 -28.94 -16.66
CA MET A 1 -5.89 -27.66 -16.08
C MET A 1 -6.27 -27.75 -14.62
N ASP A 2 -5.31 -27.54 -13.73
CA ASP A 2 -5.51 -27.72 -12.29
C ASP A 2 -6.45 -26.61 -11.76
N LEU A 3 -7.58 -27.00 -11.14
CA LEU A 3 -8.63 -26.05 -10.74
C LEU A 3 -8.13 -25.09 -9.66
N ASP A 4 -7.26 -25.58 -8.78
CA ASP A 4 -6.67 -24.80 -7.69
C ASP A 4 -5.76 -23.70 -8.25
N LEU A 5 -4.97 -24.01 -9.28
CA LEU A 5 -4.13 -23.01 -9.94
C LEU A 5 -4.95 -21.91 -10.62
N ILE A 6 -6.10 -22.25 -11.21
CA ILE A 6 -7.00 -21.25 -11.81
C ILE A 6 -7.56 -20.33 -10.72
N HIS A 7 -8.04 -20.93 -9.63
CA HIS A 7 -8.58 -20.20 -8.48
C HIS A 7 -7.57 -19.22 -7.88
N TYR A 8 -6.37 -19.69 -7.55
CA TYR A 8 -5.35 -18.83 -6.94
C TYR A 8 -4.82 -17.75 -7.89
N ARG A 9 -4.74 -18.02 -9.19
CA ARG A 9 -4.41 -17.02 -10.20
C ARG A 9 -5.45 -15.88 -10.25
N GLU A 10 -6.72 -16.20 -10.07
CA GLU A 10 -7.79 -15.19 -10.04
C GLU A 10 -7.75 -14.34 -8.79
N LEU A 11 -7.48 -14.95 -7.63
CA LEU A 11 -7.26 -14.22 -6.38
C LEU A 11 -6.04 -13.30 -6.44
N ASP A 12 -4.93 -13.76 -7.01
CA ASP A 12 -3.72 -12.94 -7.21
C ASP A 12 -4.00 -11.73 -8.13
N ALA A 13 -4.67 -11.96 -9.27
CA ALA A 13 -5.04 -10.88 -10.18
C ALA A 13 -5.94 -9.83 -9.50
N ARG A 14 -6.88 -10.28 -8.66
CA ARG A 14 -7.74 -9.40 -7.87
C ARG A 14 -6.92 -8.61 -6.84
N LEU A 15 -5.99 -9.26 -6.12
CA LEU A 15 -5.10 -8.60 -5.16
C LEU A 15 -4.32 -7.47 -5.84
N VAL A 16 -3.64 -7.76 -6.95
CA VAL A 16 -2.88 -6.76 -7.72
C VAL A 16 -3.76 -5.60 -8.14
N SER A 17 -4.99 -5.87 -8.59
CA SER A 17 -5.93 -4.83 -9.00
C SER A 17 -6.32 -3.86 -7.87
N LEU A 18 -6.40 -4.35 -6.62
CA LEU A 18 -6.74 -3.55 -5.44
C LEU A 18 -5.58 -2.63 -5.01
N VAL A 19 -4.35 -3.12 -5.12
CA VAL A 19 -3.18 -2.46 -4.50
C VAL A 19 -2.33 -1.64 -5.48
N LYS A 20 -2.37 -1.93 -6.80
CA LYS A 20 -1.48 -1.31 -7.80
C LYS A 20 -1.49 0.23 -7.82
N ASP A 21 -2.62 0.84 -7.44
CA ASP A 21 -2.80 2.29 -7.46
C ASP A 21 -2.52 2.94 -6.09
N ILE A 22 -2.04 2.18 -5.09
CA ILE A 22 -1.61 2.73 -3.80
C ILE A 22 -0.22 3.36 -3.95
N LYS A 23 -0.15 4.69 -3.91
CA LYS A 23 1.10 5.46 -4.01
C LYS A 23 1.54 6.01 -2.64
N MET A 24 1.77 5.11 -1.67
CA MET A 24 2.04 5.49 -0.27
C MET A 24 3.27 6.41 -0.11
N LEU A 25 4.37 6.13 -0.81
CA LEU A 25 5.57 6.98 -0.73
C LEU A 25 5.32 8.39 -1.29
N SER A 26 4.46 8.51 -2.29
CA SER A 26 4.08 9.81 -2.85
C SER A 26 3.24 10.64 -1.87
N THR A 27 2.46 10.00 -1.00
CA THR A 27 1.63 10.71 0.00
C THR A 27 2.41 11.12 1.23
N LEU A 28 3.52 10.43 1.55
CA LEU A 28 4.42 10.75 2.67
C LEU A 28 5.49 11.80 2.31
N SER A 29 5.69 12.05 1.01
CA SER A 29 6.64 13.05 0.53
C SER A 29 6.18 14.47 0.88
N TRP A 30 7.11 15.34 1.27
CA TRP A 30 6.80 16.76 1.42
C TRP A 30 6.30 17.35 0.10
N PRO A 31 5.26 18.21 0.11
CA PRO A 31 4.90 19.01 -1.05
C PRO A 31 6.13 19.75 -1.56
N LYS A 32 6.25 19.92 -2.89
CA LYS A 32 7.39 20.59 -3.52
C LYS A 32 7.72 21.93 -2.87
N ARG A 33 6.69 22.71 -2.53
CA ARG A 33 6.82 23.99 -1.83
C ARG A 33 7.52 23.86 -0.46
N ALA A 34 7.14 22.87 0.35
CA ALA A 34 7.76 22.64 1.65
C ALA A 34 9.23 22.22 1.52
N GLN A 35 9.57 21.45 0.49
CA GLN A 35 10.96 21.12 0.17
C GLN A 35 11.77 22.36 -0.22
N GLU A 36 11.22 23.22 -1.06
CA GLU A 36 11.85 24.47 -1.49
C GLU A 36 12.06 25.45 -0.32
N GLU A 37 11.05 25.61 0.54
CA GLU A 37 11.12 26.43 1.75
C GLU A 37 12.23 25.94 2.70
N PHE A 38 12.28 24.63 2.95
CA PHE A 38 13.35 24.02 3.75
C PHE A 38 14.73 24.27 3.15
N LEU A 39 14.92 24.02 1.85
CA LEU A 39 16.21 24.19 1.18
C LEU A 39 16.66 25.65 1.17
N ALA A 40 15.74 26.60 1.00
CA ALA A 40 16.04 28.02 1.06
C ALA A 40 16.49 28.44 2.48
N ALA A 41 15.77 28.01 3.51
CA ALA A 41 16.10 28.29 4.91
C ALA A 41 17.44 27.67 5.33
N TRP A 42 17.71 26.45 4.88
CA TRP A 42 18.98 25.77 5.09
C TRP A 42 20.16 26.54 4.46
N ARG A 43 20.01 26.98 3.20
CA ARG A 43 21.05 27.80 2.52
C ARG A 43 21.26 29.16 3.18
N ALA A 44 20.24 29.71 3.83
CA ALA A 44 20.33 30.97 4.58
C ALA A 44 20.91 30.81 6.00
N GLY A 45 21.32 29.60 6.40
CA GLY A 45 21.89 29.34 7.72
C GLY A 45 20.87 29.28 8.86
N ASN A 46 19.57 29.20 8.55
CA ASN A 46 18.49 29.10 9.54
C ASN A 46 17.57 27.91 9.23
N PRO A 47 18.05 26.67 9.35
CA PRO A 47 17.26 25.49 9.01
C PRO A 47 16.09 25.30 9.98
N TYR A 48 14.88 25.18 9.45
CA TYR A 48 13.69 24.79 10.21
C TYR A 48 12.86 23.79 9.40
N LEU A 49 12.15 22.90 10.10
CA LEU A 49 11.26 21.95 9.46
C LEU A 49 9.92 22.61 9.15
N PRO A 50 9.41 22.51 7.91
CA PRO A 50 8.10 23.03 7.56
C PRO A 50 7.00 22.19 8.22
N GLU A 51 5.92 22.84 8.64
CA GLU A 51 4.75 22.15 9.17
C GLU A 51 3.88 21.63 8.01
N VAL A 52 3.97 20.34 7.70
CA VAL A 52 3.26 19.72 6.57
C VAL A 52 2.00 19.02 7.05
N LYS A 53 0.85 19.46 6.54
CA LYS A 53 -0.43 18.77 6.72
C LYS A 53 -0.60 17.70 5.64
N TYR A 54 -0.40 16.44 6.02
CA TYR A 54 -0.62 15.31 5.13
C TYR A 54 -2.11 15.02 4.95
N LYS A 55 -2.52 14.76 3.71
CA LYS A 55 -3.88 14.33 3.42
C LYS A 55 -4.06 12.88 3.89
N LYS A 56 -5.10 12.62 4.67
CA LYS A 56 -5.54 11.25 4.96
C LYS A 56 -6.32 10.73 3.75
N PHE A 57 -5.92 9.57 3.25
CA PHE A 57 -6.64 8.86 2.20
C PHE A 57 -7.48 7.78 2.86
N ASP A 58 -8.72 7.63 2.40
CA ASP A 58 -9.52 6.48 2.79
C ASP A 58 -9.27 5.32 1.84
N TYR A 59 -8.90 4.18 2.43
CA TYR A 59 -8.66 2.91 1.74
C TYR A 59 -9.51 1.80 2.38
N SER A 60 -10.61 2.16 3.06
CA SER A 60 -11.56 1.25 3.72
C SER A 60 -12.03 0.14 2.78
N ASP A 61 -12.52 0.49 1.59
CA ASP A 61 -12.98 -0.47 0.59
C ASP A 61 -11.87 -1.44 0.14
N ARG A 62 -10.63 -0.94 -0.01
CA ARG A 62 -9.49 -1.77 -0.38
C ARG A 62 -9.11 -2.74 0.73
N ARG A 63 -9.16 -2.29 2.00
CA ARG A 63 -8.93 -3.15 3.16
C ARG A 63 -9.98 -4.25 3.25
N ALA A 64 -11.25 -3.92 3.00
CA ALA A 64 -12.32 -4.92 2.96
C ALA A 64 -12.08 -5.94 1.84
N GLY A 65 -11.75 -5.50 0.62
CA GLY A 65 -11.45 -6.40 -0.49
C GLY A 65 -10.23 -7.30 -0.25
N LEU A 66 -9.20 -6.81 0.45
CA LEU A 66 -8.06 -7.64 0.86
C LEU A 66 -8.46 -8.69 1.92
N ALA A 67 -9.31 -8.33 2.88
CA ALA A 67 -9.82 -9.28 3.87
C ALA A 67 -10.64 -10.41 3.21
N GLU A 68 -11.48 -10.08 2.23
CA GLU A 68 -12.20 -11.10 1.46
C GLU A 68 -11.28 -12.06 0.70
N ILE A 69 -10.14 -11.57 0.17
CA ILE A 69 -9.15 -12.44 -0.48
C ILE A 69 -8.48 -13.35 0.54
N PHE A 70 -8.13 -12.81 1.72
CA PHE A 70 -7.54 -13.58 2.81
C PHE A 70 -8.42 -14.76 3.21
N ASP A 71 -9.73 -14.51 3.39
CA ASP A 71 -10.72 -15.52 3.78
C ASP A 71 -10.96 -16.59 2.71
N GLN A 72 -10.68 -16.28 1.43
CA GLN A 72 -10.78 -17.22 0.30
C GLN A 72 -9.53 -18.08 0.11
N CYS A 73 -8.41 -17.75 0.78
CA CYS A 73 -7.17 -18.51 0.66
C CYS A 73 -7.13 -19.64 1.69
N GLU A 74 -6.84 -20.87 1.25
CA GLU A 74 -6.60 -21.98 2.17
C GLU A 74 -5.17 -21.92 2.74
N PRO A 75 -4.98 -21.93 4.07
CA PRO A 75 -3.65 -21.79 4.68
C PRO A 75 -2.75 -23.02 4.50
N ASP A 76 -3.35 -24.20 4.29
CA ASP A 76 -2.61 -25.46 4.09
C ASP A 76 -2.08 -25.61 2.65
N HIS A 77 -2.61 -24.82 1.71
CA HIS A 77 -2.12 -24.79 0.34
C HIS A 77 -0.96 -23.79 0.21
N PRO A 78 0.20 -24.15 -0.36
CA PRO A 78 1.37 -23.25 -0.44
C PRO A 78 1.08 -21.90 -1.11
N ILE A 79 0.24 -21.88 -2.15
CA ILE A 79 -0.15 -20.64 -2.84
C ILE A 79 -1.15 -19.83 -2.00
N GLY A 80 -2.06 -20.49 -1.28
CA GLY A 80 -3.01 -19.83 -0.39
C GLY A 80 -2.27 -19.14 0.77
N GLN A 81 -1.32 -19.84 1.38
CA GLN A 81 -0.43 -19.26 2.40
C GLN A 81 0.35 -18.05 1.88
N TYR A 82 0.91 -18.13 0.66
CA TYR A 82 1.61 -17.01 0.03
C TYR A 82 0.69 -15.79 -0.14
N LEU A 83 -0.53 -15.98 -0.61
CA LEU A 83 -1.50 -14.89 -0.78
C LEU A 83 -1.94 -14.29 0.55
N GLN A 84 -2.16 -15.10 1.59
CA GLN A 84 -2.45 -14.61 2.94
C GLN A 84 -1.32 -13.73 3.48
N ASN A 85 -0.07 -14.19 3.37
CA ASN A 85 1.09 -13.40 3.77
C ASN A 85 1.21 -12.09 2.97
N THR A 86 0.90 -12.14 1.68
CA THR A 86 0.88 -10.95 0.83
C THR A 86 -0.19 -9.96 1.29
N VAL A 87 -1.41 -10.42 1.58
CA VAL A 87 -2.48 -9.57 2.14
C VAL A 87 -2.05 -8.94 3.47
N ILE A 88 -1.48 -9.72 4.39
CA ILE A 88 -1.03 -9.22 5.70
C ILE A 88 0.01 -8.09 5.52
N SER A 89 0.93 -8.23 4.57
CA SER A 89 1.95 -7.19 4.33
C SER A 89 1.34 -5.83 3.94
N TRP A 90 0.20 -5.83 3.23
CA TRP A 90 -0.54 -4.62 2.87
C TRP A 90 -1.39 -4.04 4.01
N GLN A 91 -1.65 -4.80 5.08
CA GLN A 91 -2.40 -4.32 6.25
C GLN A 91 -1.50 -3.65 7.30
N VAL A 92 -0.22 -4.04 7.36
CA VAL A 92 0.74 -3.51 8.33
C VAL A 92 1.57 -2.34 7.78
N ALA A 93 1.67 -2.21 6.44
CA ALA A 93 2.38 -1.12 5.77
C ALA A 93 1.65 0.22 5.87
#